data_AF-A0A4Y8XW43-F1
#
_entry.id   AF-A0A4Y8XW43-F1
#
_cell.length_a   1.000
_cell.length_b   1.000
_cell.length_c   1.000
_cell.angle_alpha   90.00
_cell.angle_beta   90.00
_cell.angle_gamma   90.00
#
_symmetry.space_group_name_H-M   'P 1'
#
loop_
_entity.id
_entity.type
_entity.pdbx_description
1 polymer ?
#
loop_
_entity_poly.entity_id
_entity_poly.type
_entity_poly.pdbx_seq_one_letter_code
_entity_poly.pdbx_strand_id
1 'polypeptide(L)'
;MSDDAQRIRTLIEQWAAAVHTGDMDRVLADHAADIVMFDVPPPQEGVRGIDAYRETWPGFFEWQAGGATFDILELDVTAGTDVAYAYALLRCATPQQSAEHPEVRLRLTVGLRKEHGRWVVAHEHHSFPDTSGDS
;
A
#
# COMPACT_ATOMS: atom_id res chain seq x y z
N MET A 1 -17.50 11.88 -7.85
CA MET A 1 -16.55 11.75 -6.72
C MET A 1 -16.34 13.12 -6.11
N SER A 2 -16.19 13.23 -4.79
CA SER A 2 -15.78 14.49 -4.16
C SER A 2 -14.33 14.83 -4.55
N ASP A 3 -13.95 16.11 -4.47
CA ASP A 3 -12.56 16.55 -4.68
C ASP A 3 -11.58 15.76 -3.79
N ASP A 4 -11.97 15.51 -2.53
CA ASP A 4 -11.21 14.70 -1.59
C ASP A 4 -11.00 13.25 -2.06
N ALA A 5 -12.05 12.59 -2.57
CA ALA A 5 -11.92 11.21 -3.07
C ALA A 5 -10.95 11.11 -4.26
N GLN A 6 -10.93 12.13 -5.13
CA GLN A 6 -9.98 12.19 -6.24
C GLN A 6 -8.55 12.46 -5.74
N ARG A 7 -8.37 13.36 -4.78
CA ARG A 7 -7.05 13.64 -4.17
C ARG A 7 -6.48 12.41 -3.49
N ILE A 8 -7.29 11.68 -2.73
CA ILE A 8 -6.87 10.43 -2.08
C ILE A 8 -6.51 9.37 -3.11
N ARG A 9 -7.30 9.22 -4.19
CA ARG A 9 -6.97 8.30 -5.29
C ARG A 9 -5.60 8.64 -5.88
N THR A 10 -5.37 9.90 -6.23
CA THR A 10 -4.08 10.36 -6.79
C THR A 10 -2.93 10.10 -5.82
N LEU A 11 -3.13 10.35 -4.52
CA LEU A 11 -2.13 10.09 -3.48
C LEU A 11 -1.73 8.61 -3.46
N ILE A 12 -2.72 7.69 -3.46
CA ILE A 12 -2.45 6.24 -3.42
C ILE A 12 -1.78 5.76 -4.72
N GLU A 13 -2.21 6.26 -5.88
CA GLU A 13 -1.58 5.93 -7.16
C GLU A 13 -0.13 6.43 -7.24
N GLN A 14 0.15 7.62 -6.71
CA GLN A 14 1.50 8.17 -6.63
C GLN A 14 2.38 7.42 -5.63
N TRP A 15 1.83 7.01 -4.49
CA TRP A 15 2.52 6.15 -3.53
C TRP A 15 2.89 4.81 -4.16
N ALA A 16 1.96 4.12 -4.84
CA ALA A 16 2.26 2.85 -5.50
C ALA A 16 3.32 2.99 -6.60
N ALA A 17 3.28 4.08 -7.37
CA ALA A 17 4.31 4.39 -8.35
C ALA A 17 5.67 4.66 -7.69
N ALA A 18 5.71 5.38 -6.57
CA ALA A 18 6.92 5.65 -5.81
C ALA A 18 7.54 4.36 -5.26
N VAL A 19 6.71 3.47 -4.69
CA VAL A 19 7.09 2.12 -4.28
C VAL A 19 7.75 1.41 -5.45
N HIS A 20 7.06 1.32 -6.60
CA HIS A 20 7.59 0.64 -7.79
C HIS A 20 8.94 1.19 -8.28
N THR A 21 9.18 2.49 -8.14
CA THR A 21 10.45 3.12 -8.54
C THR A 21 11.51 3.15 -7.43
N GLY A 22 11.20 2.67 -6.22
CA GLY A 22 12.10 2.74 -5.06
C GLY A 22 12.36 4.17 -4.54
N ASP A 23 11.42 5.10 -4.75
CA ASP A 23 11.55 6.50 -4.30
C ASP A 23 11.06 6.62 -2.85
N MET A 24 11.97 6.38 -1.90
CA MET A 24 11.67 6.39 -0.46
C MET A 24 11.08 7.72 0.01
N ASP A 25 11.57 8.86 -0.50
CA ASP A 25 11.09 10.17 -0.05
C ASP A 25 9.63 10.38 -0.44
N ARG A 26 9.24 9.92 -1.64
CA ARG A 26 7.83 9.94 -2.06
C ARG A 26 6.97 8.89 -1.36
N VAL A 27 7.51 7.72 -1.05
CA VAL A 27 6.79 6.69 -0.28
C VAL A 27 6.38 7.20 1.10
N LEU A 28 7.14 8.14 1.68
CA LEU A 28 6.90 8.68 3.03
C LEU A 28 6.18 10.03 3.05
N ALA A 29 6.08 10.73 1.92
CA ALA A 29 5.72 12.15 1.86
C ALA A 29 4.30 12.47 2.37
N ASP A 30 3.38 11.52 2.27
CA ASP A 30 1.96 11.65 2.63
C ASP A 30 1.55 10.66 3.73
N HIS A 31 2.49 10.28 4.59
CA HIS A 31 2.25 9.36 5.71
C HIS A 31 2.23 10.11 7.04
N ALA A 32 1.32 9.71 7.92
CA ALA A 32 1.28 10.22 9.28
C ALA A 32 2.52 9.74 10.04
N ALA A 33 3.07 10.59 10.92
CA ALA A 33 4.24 10.25 11.72
C ALA A 33 4.01 9.01 12.62
N ASP A 34 2.76 8.79 13.03
CA ASP A 34 2.27 7.70 13.86
C ASP A 34 1.63 6.56 13.06
N ILE A 35 1.94 6.41 11.76
CA ILE A 35 1.38 5.33 10.93
C ILE A 35 1.52 3.95 11.61
N VAL A 36 0.47 3.14 11.45
CA VAL A 36 0.51 1.71 11.76
C VAL A 36 0.35 0.92 10.47
N MET A 37 1.26 -0.01 10.21
CA MET A 37 1.14 -0.95 9.09
C MET A 37 1.02 -2.37 9.62
N PHE A 38 0.03 -3.10 9.10
CA PHE A 38 0.00 -4.57 9.17
C PHE A 38 0.40 -5.09 7.81
N ASP A 39 1.54 -5.77 7.74
CA ASP A 39 2.12 -6.25 6.49
C ASP A 39 2.10 -7.78 6.40
N VAL A 40 2.39 -8.31 5.22
CA VAL A 40 2.51 -9.75 4.97
C VAL A 40 3.73 -10.34 5.69
N PRO A 41 4.93 -9.73 5.63
CA PRO A 41 6.07 -10.19 6.42
C PRO A 41 5.91 -9.87 7.91
N PRO A 42 6.63 -10.57 8.80
CA PRO A 42 6.75 -10.18 10.22
C PRO A 42 7.17 -8.71 10.38
N PRO A 43 6.85 -8.05 11.51
CA PRO A 43 6.37 -8.62 12.78
C PRO A 43 4.85 -8.79 12.90
N GLN A 44 4.42 -9.72 13.77
CA GLN A 44 3.00 -10.00 14.05
C GLN A 44 2.25 -8.84 14.72
N GLU A 45 2.96 -7.99 15.46
CA GLU A 45 2.37 -6.84 16.18
C GLU A 45 2.13 -5.61 15.28
N GLY A 46 2.55 -5.72 14.01
CA GLY A 46 2.60 -4.63 13.06
C GLY A 46 3.81 -3.72 13.23
N VAL A 47 3.99 -2.86 12.24
CA VAL A 47 5.01 -1.82 12.19
C VAL A 47 4.39 -0.50 12.60
N ARG A 48 5.08 0.27 13.46
CA ARG A 48 4.52 1.45 14.12
C ARG A 48 5.48 2.62 14.08
N GLY A 49 5.00 3.76 13.59
CA GLY A 49 5.77 4.97 13.41
C GLY A 49 6.49 5.02 12.07
N ILE A 50 6.68 6.23 11.55
CA ILE A 50 7.21 6.47 10.20
C ILE A 50 8.64 5.94 10.01
N ASP A 51 9.48 5.95 11.05
CA ASP A 51 10.85 5.44 10.98
C ASP A 51 10.87 3.92 10.83
N ALA A 52 10.06 3.20 11.62
CA ALA A 52 9.94 1.75 11.50
C ALA A 52 9.30 1.34 10.18
N TYR A 53 8.32 2.11 9.69
CA TYR A 53 7.74 1.92 8.36
C TYR A 53 8.78 2.12 7.24
N ARG A 54 9.64 3.15 7.33
CA ARG A 54 10.75 3.35 6.38
C ARG A 54 11.66 2.11 6.29
N GLU A 55 11.91 1.44 7.41
CA GLU A 55 12.80 0.27 7.48
C GLU A 55 12.25 -1.00 6.81
N THR A 56 10.95 -1.06 6.48
CA THR A 56 10.35 -2.24 5.82
C THR A 56 10.63 -2.28 4.32
N TRP A 57 10.83 -1.13 3.70
CA TRP A 57 10.88 -0.99 2.25
C TRP A 57 12.19 -1.40 1.55
N PRO A 58 13.41 -1.29 2.13
CA PRO A 58 14.65 -1.56 1.40
C PRO A 58 14.70 -2.94 0.74
N GLY A 59 14.35 -4.00 1.47
CA GLY A 59 14.31 -5.35 0.90
C GLY A 59 13.26 -5.53 -0.19
N PHE A 60 12.13 -4.82 -0.07
CA PHE A 60 11.10 -4.80 -1.11
C PHE A 60 11.56 -4.08 -2.37
N PHE A 61 12.27 -2.96 -2.24
CA PHE A 61 12.83 -2.23 -3.38
C PHE A 61 13.89 -3.04 -4.12
N GLU A 62 14.75 -3.77 -3.41
CA GLU A 62 15.70 -4.69 -4.03
C GLU A 62 14.99 -5.78 -4.83
N TRP A 63 13.91 -6.34 -4.29
CA TRP A 63 13.08 -7.33 -4.97
C TRP A 63 12.39 -6.76 -6.22
N GLN A 64 11.88 -5.52 -6.17
CA GLN A 64 11.29 -4.84 -7.33
C GLN A 64 12.32 -4.48 -8.40
N ALA A 65 13.53 -4.07 -8.02
CA ALA A 65 14.63 -3.85 -8.96
C ALA A 65 15.00 -5.13 -9.75
N GLY A 66 14.68 -6.30 -9.20
CA GLY A 66 14.77 -7.60 -9.88
C GLY A 66 13.67 -7.88 -10.92
N GLY A 67 12.75 -6.94 -11.16
CA GLY A 67 11.68 -7.03 -12.15
C GLY A 67 10.31 -7.42 -11.58
N ALA A 68 10.14 -7.40 -10.26
CA ALA A 68 8.82 -7.62 -9.65
C ALA A 68 7.89 -6.42 -9.85
N THR A 69 6.60 -6.70 -9.93
CA THR A 69 5.53 -5.72 -10.15
C THR A 69 4.87 -5.30 -8.84
N PHE A 70 4.30 -4.08 -8.82
CA PHE A 70 3.42 -3.59 -7.75
C PHE A 70 2.38 -2.66 -8.39
N ASP A 71 1.42 -3.27 -9.07
CA ASP A 71 0.47 -2.56 -9.91
C ASP A 71 -0.93 -2.58 -9.30
N ILE A 72 -1.54 -1.42 -9.14
CA ILE A 72 -2.94 -1.30 -8.74
C ILE A 72 -3.82 -1.78 -9.91
N LEU A 73 -4.65 -2.78 -9.64
CA LEU A 73 -5.63 -3.32 -10.61
C LEU A 73 -7.03 -2.77 -10.37
N GLU A 74 -7.35 -2.51 -9.10
CA GLU A 74 -8.61 -1.94 -8.65
C GLU A 74 -8.31 -1.04 -7.46
N LEU A 75 -8.98 0.11 -7.39
CA LEU A 75 -8.90 1.04 -6.27
C LEU A 75 -10.25 1.73 -6.11
N ASP A 76 -10.82 1.63 -4.93
CA ASP A 76 -12.02 2.35 -4.52
C ASP A 76 -11.73 3.21 -3.29
N VAL A 77 -12.38 4.37 -3.25
CA VAL A 77 -12.14 5.38 -2.21
C VAL A 77 -13.47 5.88 -1.67
N THR A 78 -13.60 5.87 -0.34
CA THR A 78 -14.69 6.51 0.39
C THR A 78 -14.12 7.61 1.27
N ALA A 79 -14.51 8.87 1.00
CA ALA A 79 -14.00 10.03 1.70
C ALA A 79 -15.10 10.74 2.50
N GLY A 80 -14.88 10.91 3.80
CA GLY A 80 -15.60 11.84 4.65
C GLY A 80 -14.90 13.21 4.71
N THR A 81 -15.25 14.01 5.71
CA THR A 81 -14.65 15.34 5.90
C THR A 81 -13.20 15.27 6.42
N ASP A 82 -12.98 14.47 7.47
CA ASP A 82 -11.72 14.38 8.20
C ASP A 82 -11.07 12.99 8.15
N VAL A 83 -11.85 11.96 7.81
CA VAL A 83 -11.39 10.57 7.70
C VAL A 83 -11.87 9.96 6.39
N ALA A 84 -11.08 9.04 5.88
CA ALA A 84 -11.38 8.30 4.66
C ALA A 84 -10.80 6.88 4.74
N TYR A 85 -11.31 6.00 3.90
CA TYR A 85 -10.68 4.71 3.65
C TYR A 85 -10.67 4.42 2.15
N ALA A 86 -9.70 3.60 1.76
CA ALA A 86 -9.62 3.03 0.43
C ALA A 86 -9.30 1.55 0.53
N TYR A 87 -9.70 0.78 -0.48
CA TYR A 87 -9.25 -0.59 -0.66
C TYR A 87 -8.79 -0.79 -2.10
N ALA A 88 -7.83 -1.68 -2.28
CA ALA A 88 -7.26 -1.98 -3.58
C ALA A 88 -6.92 -3.46 -3.74
N LEU A 89 -6.97 -3.91 -4.98
CA LEU A 89 -6.34 -5.15 -5.43
C LEU A 89 -5.09 -4.78 -6.20
N LEU A 90 -3.97 -5.40 -5.84
CA LEU A 90 -2.69 -5.19 -6.50
C LEU A 90 -2.14 -6.50 -7.07
N ARG A 91 -1.41 -6.37 -8.18
CA ARG A 91 -0.47 -7.37 -8.65
C ARG A 91 0.88 -7.11 -7.98
N CYS A 92 1.30 -8.01 -7.10
CA CYS A 92 2.59 -7.95 -6.42
C CYS A 92 3.30 -9.29 -6.57
N ALA A 93 4.11 -9.41 -7.63
CA ALA A 93 4.73 -10.69 -8.00
C ALA A 93 5.90 -10.47 -8.98
N THR A 94 6.85 -11.41 -8.99
CA THR A 94 7.83 -11.54 -10.09
C THR A 94 7.13 -11.96 -11.40
N PRO A 95 7.78 -11.81 -12.57
CA PRO A 95 7.22 -12.27 -13.83
C PRO A 95 6.90 -13.77 -13.83
N GLN A 96 7.76 -14.59 -13.20
CA GLN A 96 7.54 -16.02 -13.05
C GLN A 96 6.30 -16.30 -12.19
N GLN A 97 6.21 -15.70 -11.00
CA GLN A 97 5.05 -15.87 -10.11
C GLN A 97 3.75 -15.41 -10.77
N SER A 98 3.78 -14.31 -11.52
CA SER A 98 2.60 -13.83 -12.27
C SER A 98 2.16 -14.77 -13.39
N ALA A 99 3.09 -15.51 -14.01
CA ALA A 99 2.79 -16.49 -15.03
C ALA A 99 2.25 -17.81 -14.45
N GLU A 100 2.78 -18.24 -13.31
CA GLU A 100 2.38 -19.46 -12.61
C GLU A 100 1.03 -19.28 -11.87
N HIS A 101 0.81 -18.11 -11.27
CA HIS A 101 -0.34 -17.80 -10.42
C HIS A 101 -0.99 -16.44 -10.78
N PRO A 102 -1.56 -16.30 -12.00
CA PRO A 102 -2.12 -15.04 -12.49
C PRO A 102 -3.33 -14.51 -11.71
N GLU A 103 -3.95 -15.34 -10.88
CA GLU A 103 -5.10 -15.07 -10.00
C GLU A 103 -4.72 -14.47 -8.64
N VAL A 104 -3.48 -14.67 -8.16
CA VAL A 104 -3.06 -14.18 -6.84
C VAL A 104 -3.08 -12.66 -6.81
N ARG A 105 -3.74 -12.10 -5.79
CA ARG A 105 -3.86 -10.66 -5.57
C ARG A 105 -3.37 -10.31 -4.18
N LEU A 106 -2.54 -9.27 -4.10
CA LEU A 106 -2.32 -8.57 -2.85
C LEU A 106 -3.54 -7.70 -2.59
N ARG A 107 -4.12 -7.81 -1.39
CA ARG A 107 -5.20 -6.94 -0.93
C ARG A 107 -4.59 -5.84 -0.07
N LEU A 108 -5.01 -4.61 -0.33
CA LEU A 108 -4.62 -3.44 0.44
C LEU A 108 -5.85 -2.74 1.00
N THR A 109 -5.79 -2.36 2.28
CA THR A 109 -6.69 -1.36 2.86
C THR A 109 -5.87 -0.18 3.38
N VAL A 110 -6.28 1.04 3.03
CA VAL A 110 -5.61 2.27 3.44
C VAL A 110 -6.60 3.09 4.29
N GLY A 111 -6.23 3.38 5.53
CA GLY A 111 -6.92 4.32 6.40
C GLY A 111 -6.25 5.69 6.32
N LEU A 112 -7.02 6.73 6.02
CA LEU A 112 -6.51 8.09 5.87
C LEU A 112 -7.23 9.06 6.82
N ARG A 113 -6.51 10.08 7.25
CA ARG A 113 -7.06 11.22 7.98
C ARG A 113 -6.53 12.53 7.43
N LYS A 114 -7.27 13.61 7.65
CA LYS A 114 -6.89 14.95 7.21
C LYS A 114 -6.16 15.68 8.34
N GLU A 115 -4.94 16.14 8.07
CA GLU A 115 -4.10 16.91 8.98
C GLU A 115 -3.74 18.25 8.33
N HIS A 116 -4.07 19.36 9.00
CA HIS A 116 -3.79 20.71 8.50
C HIS A 116 -4.27 20.94 7.05
N GLY A 117 -5.39 20.34 6.67
CA GLY A 117 -5.98 20.43 5.33
C GLY A 117 -5.38 19.51 4.27
N ARG A 118 -4.42 18.63 4.62
CA ARG A 118 -3.85 17.60 3.74
C ARG A 118 -4.29 16.20 4.18
N TRP A 119 -4.52 15.32 3.21
CA TRP A 119 -4.72 13.90 3.50
C TRP A 119 -3.39 13.23 3.78
N VAL A 120 -3.35 12.38 4.80
CA VAL A 120 -2.21 11.52 5.10
C VAL A 120 -2.68 10.09 5.35
N VAL A 121 -1.85 9.12 4.98
CA VAL A 121 -2.04 7.71 5.29
C VAL A 121 -1.69 7.48 6.76
N ALA A 122 -2.67 7.03 7.55
CA ALA A 122 -2.51 6.74 8.97
C ALA A 122 -2.48 5.23 9.25
N HIS A 123 -3.02 4.42 8.34
CA HIS A 123 -3.00 2.97 8.46
C HIS A 123 -2.89 2.29 7.11
N GLU A 124 -2.11 1.21 7.05
CA GLU A 124 -2.06 0.29 5.92
C GLU A 124 -2.25 -1.15 6.41
N HIS A 125 -2.98 -1.94 5.64
CA HIS A 125 -3.10 -3.38 5.84
C HIS A 125 -2.88 -4.10 4.50
N HIS A 126 -1.86 -4.95 4.47
CA HIS A 126 -1.51 -5.80 3.34
C HIS A 126 -1.78 -7.26 3.68
N SER A 127 -2.39 -8.00 2.74
CA SER A 127 -2.64 -9.43 2.94
C SER A 127 -2.78 -10.17 1.62
N PHE A 128 -2.34 -11.42 1.62
CA PHE A 128 -2.76 -12.42 0.63
C PHE A 128 -3.85 -13.32 1.27
N PRO A 129 -4.80 -13.84 0.48
CA PRO A 129 -5.69 -14.88 0.96
C PRO A 129 -4.90 -16.15 1.27
N ASP A 130 -5.32 -16.89 2.30
CA ASP A 130 -4.84 -18.25 2.53
C ASP A 130 -5.53 -19.19 1.54
N THR A 131 -4.73 -19.89 0.73
CA THR A 131 -5.20 -20.83 -0.31
C THR A 131 -4.95 -22.29 0.05
N SER A 132 -4.50 -22.57 1.28
CA SER A 132 -4.17 -23.93 1.73
C SER A 132 -5.37 -24.90 1.76
N GLY A 133 -6.60 -24.39 1.62
CA GLY A 133 -7.84 -25.17 1.55
C GLY A 133 -8.44 -25.35 0.15
N ASP A 134 -7.85 -24.75 -0.89
CA ASP A 134 -8.36 -24.83 -2.26
C ASP A 134 -7.80 -26.09 -2.93
N SER A 135 -8.47 -27.23 -2.71
CA SER A 135 -8.20 -28.52 -3.37
C SER A 135 -9.30 -28.93 -4.34
#